data_AF-A0A2S3H825-F1
#
_entry.id   AF-A0A2S3H825-F1
#
_cell.length_a   1.000
_cell.length_b   1.000
_cell.length_c   1.000
_cell.angle_alpha   90.00
_cell.angle_beta   90.00
_cell.angle_gamma   90.00
#
_symmetry.space_group_name_H-M   'P 1'
#
loop_
_entity.id
_entity.type
_entity.pdbx_description
1 polymer ?
#
loop_
_entity_poly.entity_id
_entity_poly.type
_entity_poly.pdbx_seq_one_letter_code
_entity_poly.pdbx_strand_id
1 'polypeptide(L)'
;MRPPRKPRRRDAASLQPAGVFNLGDLVEVLPDEPGLRGAHFAAVVVGPSSKPRGYTIEYDALLESEGSDRKLRETVPARSLRPRPPPLRAPASGEAPAVHAAVDALLDDAWWLGVALGGADGAGKVKVCFPETREVMEFDAADVRPHLEWADGEWCSPDSMEIPRTMPYTKGMQIEVSKVEDDSVVAWLPAVVAKTIWKNNLLVEYTVSKSDGIALSEEIVDVKHVRPCPPQASAISFCINDEVEAFQGGGWWLGVITEVHPELKYTIKPAHLGVEVQMSQKLLRLRYDWVDGQWKQESQMLFVGHIKLEVDVTTLKLLFDL
;
A
#
# COMPACT_ATOMS: atom_id res chain seq x y z
N MET A 1 45.85 26.73 9.90
CA MET A 1 45.40 26.12 8.62
C MET A 1 44.32 25.09 8.93
N ARG A 2 43.12 25.23 8.36
CA ARG A 2 42.02 24.24 8.49
C ARG A 2 42.12 23.23 7.33
N PRO A 3 41.81 21.94 7.54
CA PRO A 3 41.83 20.97 6.45
C PRO A 3 40.65 21.19 5.49
N PRO A 4 40.78 20.79 4.21
CA PRO A 4 39.71 20.95 3.24
C PRO A 4 38.53 20.03 3.58
N ARG A 5 37.31 20.58 3.55
CA ARG A 5 36.06 19.82 3.70
C ARG A 5 35.91 18.88 2.50
N LYS A 6 35.84 17.56 2.76
CA LYS A 6 35.44 16.58 1.75
C LYS A 6 34.00 16.89 1.28
N PRO A 7 33.70 16.83 -0.03
CA PRO A 7 32.34 17.00 -0.50
C PRO A 7 31.48 15.85 0.02
N ARG A 8 30.31 16.19 0.59
CA ARG A 8 29.27 15.22 0.93
C ARG A 8 28.84 14.50 -0.35
N ARG A 9 28.91 13.17 -0.34
CA ARG A 9 28.22 12.31 -1.33
C ARG A 9 26.76 12.72 -1.35
N ARG A 10 26.27 13.23 -2.48
CA ARG A 10 24.84 13.24 -2.77
C ARG A 10 24.49 11.82 -3.17
N ASP A 11 23.54 11.21 -2.47
CA ASP A 11 22.87 10.02 -2.97
C ASP A 11 22.25 10.38 -4.32
N ALA A 12 22.61 9.59 -5.33
CA ALA A 12 22.15 9.74 -6.69
C ALA A 12 20.72 9.20 -6.76
N ALA A 13 19.74 10.03 -6.39
CA ALA A 13 18.43 9.93 -7.02
C ALA A 13 18.66 10.19 -8.52
N SER A 14 18.25 9.23 -9.36
CA SER A 14 18.44 9.25 -10.80
C SER A 14 17.90 10.56 -11.39
N LEU A 15 18.83 11.43 -11.83
CA LEU A 15 18.51 12.56 -12.69
C LEU A 15 18.18 12.00 -14.07
N GLN A 16 16.90 11.69 -14.30
CA GLN A 16 16.39 11.44 -15.64
C GLN A 16 16.59 12.70 -16.50
N PRO A 17 17.16 12.61 -17.71
CA PRO A 17 17.28 13.76 -18.59
C PRO A 17 15.88 14.21 -18.98
N ALA A 18 15.47 15.39 -18.52
CA ALA A 18 14.22 16.00 -18.90
C ALA A 18 14.19 16.15 -20.43
N GLY A 19 13.35 15.35 -21.10
CA GLY A 19 12.96 15.65 -22.47
C GLY A 19 12.47 17.09 -22.54
N VAL A 20 12.94 17.83 -23.54
CA VAL A 20 12.44 19.19 -23.78
C VAL A 20 11.07 19.04 -24.42
N PHE A 21 10.02 19.50 -23.74
CA PHE A 21 8.68 19.53 -24.29
C PHE A 21 8.48 20.79 -25.14
N ASN A 22 7.78 20.66 -26.26
CA ASN A 22 7.47 21.73 -27.19
C ASN A 22 6.01 22.19 -27.03
N LEU A 23 5.71 23.37 -27.56
CA LEU A 23 4.34 23.86 -27.69
C LEU A 23 3.49 22.84 -28.47
N GLY A 24 2.36 22.43 -27.87
CA GLY A 24 1.43 21.48 -28.46
C GLY A 24 1.70 20.02 -28.11
N ASP A 25 2.79 19.70 -27.40
CA ASP A 25 3.06 18.33 -26.97
C ASP A 25 1.96 17.86 -25.99
N LEU A 26 1.43 16.65 -26.25
CA LEU A 26 0.48 15.98 -25.38
C LEU A 26 1.23 15.29 -24.24
N VAL A 27 0.87 15.63 -23.02
CA VAL A 27 1.55 15.19 -21.79
C VAL A 27 0.55 14.68 -20.77
N GLU A 28 1.08 14.02 -19.75
CA GLU A 28 0.39 13.77 -18.49
C GLU A 28 1.12 14.50 -17.36
N VAL A 29 0.34 15.14 -16.49
CA VAL A 29 0.82 15.80 -15.27
C VAL A 29 0.70 14.81 -14.11
N LEU A 30 1.78 14.68 -13.35
CA LEU A 30 1.89 13.84 -12.16
C LEU A 30 2.07 14.75 -10.94
N PRO A 31 0.99 15.02 -10.18
CA PRO A 31 1.07 15.82 -8.97
C PRO A 31 1.89 15.13 -7.88
N ASP A 32 2.65 15.90 -7.12
CA ASP A 32 3.34 15.44 -5.90
C ASP A 32 2.49 15.73 -4.64
N GLU A 33 1.35 16.38 -4.83
CA GLU A 33 0.46 16.82 -3.77
C GLU A 33 -0.13 15.63 -3.00
N PRO A 34 -0.10 15.64 -1.65
CA PRO A 34 -0.78 14.63 -0.86
C PRO A 34 -2.25 14.51 -1.28
N GLY A 35 -2.73 13.28 -1.49
CA GLY A 35 -4.10 13.00 -1.96
C GLY A 35 -4.22 12.86 -3.48
N LEU A 36 -3.30 13.44 -4.26
CA LEU A 36 -3.26 13.31 -5.73
C LEU A 36 -2.06 12.51 -6.24
N ARG A 37 -1.19 12.04 -5.34
CA ARG A 37 -0.08 11.15 -5.71
C ARG A 37 -0.63 9.87 -6.35
N GLY A 38 -0.15 9.58 -7.56
CA GLY A 38 -0.62 8.46 -8.37
C GLY A 38 -1.63 8.85 -9.45
N ALA A 39 -2.19 10.07 -9.40
CA ALA A 39 -3.06 10.60 -10.43
C ALA A 39 -2.25 11.09 -11.65
N HIS A 40 -2.69 10.71 -12.85
CA HIS A 40 -2.08 11.16 -14.09
C HIS A 40 -3.11 11.97 -14.89
N PHE A 41 -2.99 13.29 -14.87
CA PHE A 41 -3.92 14.20 -15.54
C PHE A 41 -3.48 14.49 -16.97
N ALA A 42 -4.37 14.27 -17.95
CA ALA A 42 -4.07 14.59 -19.34
C ALA A 42 -4.01 16.11 -19.55
N ALA A 43 -2.98 16.58 -20.27
CA ALA A 43 -2.80 17.99 -20.58
C ALA A 43 -2.06 18.20 -21.91
N VAL A 44 -1.98 19.47 -22.34
CA VAL A 44 -1.18 19.95 -23.47
C VAL A 44 -0.21 21.05 -23.03
N VAL A 45 1.00 21.04 -23.57
CA VAL A 45 2.00 22.09 -23.30
C VAL A 45 1.65 23.36 -24.08
N VAL A 46 1.45 24.46 -23.35
CA VAL A 46 1.19 25.81 -23.89
C VAL A 46 2.49 26.61 -24.05
N GLY A 47 3.58 26.18 -23.42
CA GLY A 47 4.91 26.73 -23.64
C GLY A 47 5.80 26.68 -22.41
N PRO A 48 7.09 27.04 -22.55
CA PRO A 48 8.00 27.11 -21.42
C PRO A 48 7.67 28.32 -20.52
N SER A 49 7.87 28.15 -19.22
CA SER A 49 7.81 29.23 -18.23
C SER A 49 9.17 29.40 -17.57
N SER A 50 9.64 30.64 -17.44
CA SER A 50 10.91 30.95 -16.79
C SER A 50 10.74 31.39 -15.33
N LYS A 51 9.53 31.78 -14.93
CA LYS A 51 9.20 32.29 -13.59
C LYS A 51 7.75 31.92 -13.22
N PRO A 52 7.51 30.79 -12.52
CA PRO A 52 8.51 29.80 -12.09
C PRO A 52 9.07 28.99 -13.26
N ARG A 53 10.25 28.36 -13.07
CA ARG A 53 10.87 27.53 -14.11
C ARG A 53 10.08 26.24 -14.30
N GLY A 54 9.56 26.03 -15.51
CA GLY A 54 8.75 24.86 -15.83
C GLY A 54 8.09 24.99 -17.20
N TYR A 55 6.90 24.40 -17.32
CA TYR A 55 6.05 24.51 -18.50
C TYR A 55 4.67 24.97 -18.07
N THR A 56 4.09 25.90 -18.82
CA THR A 56 2.67 26.19 -18.74
C THR A 56 1.93 25.10 -19.49
N ILE A 57 1.02 24.42 -18.81
CA ILE A 57 0.16 23.39 -19.38
C ILE A 57 -1.30 23.85 -19.34
N GLU A 58 -2.13 23.25 -20.17
CA GLU A 58 -3.59 23.34 -20.14
C GLU A 58 -4.15 21.93 -19.99
N TYR A 59 -4.93 21.69 -18.94
CA TYR A 59 -5.51 20.37 -18.67
C TYR A 59 -6.61 20.03 -19.68
N ASP A 60 -6.77 18.74 -20.00
CA ASP A 60 -7.77 18.30 -20.97
C ASP A 60 -9.20 18.41 -20.44
N ALA A 61 -9.41 18.11 -19.15
CA ALA A 61 -10.73 18.01 -18.51
C ALA A 61 -10.95 19.00 -17.33
N LEU A 62 -9.88 19.43 -16.65
CA LEU A 62 -10.01 20.35 -15.50
C LEU A 62 -10.34 21.79 -15.96
N LEU A 63 -11.23 22.47 -15.22
CA LEU A 63 -11.69 23.83 -15.51
C LEU A 63 -11.15 24.83 -14.48
N GLU A 64 -11.05 26.11 -14.87
CA GLU A 64 -10.52 27.17 -13.98
C GLU A 64 -11.37 27.37 -12.71
N SER A 65 -12.68 27.15 -12.81
CA SER A 65 -13.63 27.23 -11.71
C SER A 65 -14.94 26.54 -12.10
N GLU A 66 -15.75 26.20 -11.10
CA GLU A 66 -17.14 25.77 -11.27
C GLU A 66 -17.90 26.72 -12.21
N GLY A 67 -18.50 26.18 -13.27
CA GLY A 67 -19.25 26.94 -14.28
C GLY A 67 -18.41 27.72 -15.32
N SER A 68 -17.09 27.56 -15.33
CA SER A 68 -16.21 28.12 -16.37
C SER A 68 -16.12 27.17 -17.57
N ASP A 69 -16.20 27.71 -18.79
CA ASP A 69 -15.88 26.95 -20.02
C ASP A 69 -14.37 26.92 -20.32
N ARG A 70 -13.55 27.56 -19.47
CA ARG A 70 -12.09 27.63 -19.66
C ARG A 70 -11.40 26.50 -18.93
N LYS A 71 -10.57 25.79 -19.67
CA LYS A 71 -9.65 24.78 -19.15
C LYS A 71 -8.63 25.41 -18.21
N LEU A 72 -8.35 24.71 -17.12
CA LEU A 72 -7.37 25.10 -16.14
C LEU A 72 -5.97 25.13 -16.78
N ARG A 73 -5.25 26.23 -16.55
CA ARG A 73 -3.83 26.36 -16.91
C ARG A 73 -2.98 26.50 -15.66
N GLU A 74 -1.85 25.81 -15.64
CA GLU A 74 -0.91 25.82 -14.52
C GLU A 74 0.52 25.81 -15.03
N THR A 75 1.46 26.37 -14.25
CA THR A 75 2.89 26.17 -14.49
C THR A 75 3.43 25.04 -13.61
N VAL A 76 3.80 23.93 -14.22
CA VAL A 76 4.32 22.75 -13.53
C VAL A 76 5.81 22.53 -13.84
N PRO A 77 6.60 21.95 -12.91
CA PRO A 77 8.00 21.64 -13.18
C PRO A 77 8.12 20.48 -14.18
N ALA A 78 9.20 20.45 -14.96
CA ALA A 78 9.44 19.40 -15.96
C ALA A 78 9.37 17.96 -15.41
N ARG A 79 9.74 17.77 -14.13
CA ARG A 79 9.71 16.46 -13.46
C ARG A 79 8.29 15.93 -13.21
N SER A 80 7.29 16.79 -13.22
CA SER A 80 5.88 16.45 -13.06
C SER A 80 5.23 16.16 -14.40
N LEU A 81 6.00 16.14 -15.50
CA LEU A 81 5.50 15.85 -16.83
C LEU A 81 6.12 14.58 -17.37
N ARG A 82 5.29 13.77 -18.01
CA ARG A 82 5.71 12.74 -18.95
C ARG A 82 4.93 12.93 -20.26
N PRO A 83 5.41 12.41 -21.41
CA PRO A 83 4.59 12.36 -22.61
C PRO A 83 3.26 11.65 -22.33
N ARG A 84 2.26 11.81 -23.19
CA ARG A 84 1.08 10.94 -23.14
C ARG A 84 1.46 9.53 -23.58
N PRO A 85 0.95 8.46 -22.93
CA PRO A 85 1.09 7.11 -23.42
C PRO A 85 0.67 7.02 -24.89
N PRO A 86 1.36 6.21 -25.71
CA PRO A 86 0.98 6.03 -27.09
C PRO A 86 -0.47 5.54 -27.13
N PRO A 87 -1.30 6.01 -28.08
CA PRO A 87 -2.64 5.48 -28.26
C PRO A 87 -2.53 3.96 -28.34
N LEU A 88 -3.31 3.26 -27.51
CA LEU A 88 -3.39 1.82 -27.60
C LEU A 88 -3.72 1.50 -29.05
N ARG A 89 -2.89 0.69 -29.70
CA ARG A 89 -3.38 -0.02 -30.88
C ARG A 89 -4.59 -0.78 -30.35
N ALA A 90 -5.79 -0.38 -30.76
CA ALA A 90 -7.00 -1.07 -30.36
C ALA A 90 -6.71 -2.55 -30.49
N PRO A 91 -6.88 -3.37 -29.43
CA PRO A 91 -6.84 -4.80 -29.64
C PRO A 91 -7.86 -5.06 -30.76
N ALA A 92 -7.49 -5.88 -31.74
CA ALA A 92 -8.34 -6.14 -32.90
C ALA A 92 -9.74 -6.67 -32.53
N SER A 93 -9.93 -6.99 -31.24
CA SER A 93 -11.12 -7.46 -30.55
C SER A 93 -11.23 -6.66 -29.25
N GLY A 94 -12.40 -6.13 -28.89
CA GLY A 94 -12.67 -5.47 -27.60
C GLY A 94 -12.58 -6.43 -26.40
N GLU A 95 -11.43 -7.08 -26.23
CA GLU A 95 -11.12 -8.02 -25.17
C GLU A 95 -10.83 -7.28 -23.86
N ALA A 96 -11.44 -7.75 -22.78
CA ALA A 96 -11.20 -7.22 -21.45
C ALA A 96 -9.74 -7.43 -21.03
N PRO A 97 -9.18 -6.56 -20.17
CA PRO A 97 -7.85 -6.76 -19.61
C PRO A 97 -7.74 -8.14 -18.93
N ALA A 98 -6.58 -8.76 -19.05
CA ALA A 98 -6.31 -10.01 -18.35
C ALA A 98 -6.48 -9.83 -16.84
N VAL A 99 -7.01 -10.86 -16.17
CA VAL A 99 -7.14 -10.87 -14.71
C VAL A 99 -5.76 -10.67 -14.07
N HIS A 100 -5.70 -9.79 -13.08
CA HIS A 100 -4.49 -9.34 -12.37
C HIS A 100 -3.51 -8.53 -13.22
N ALA A 101 -3.91 -8.01 -14.39
CA ALA A 101 -3.11 -7.05 -15.15
C ALA A 101 -3.14 -5.67 -14.48
N ALA A 102 -2.00 -4.97 -14.54
CA ALA A 102 -1.94 -3.57 -14.14
C ALA A 102 -2.58 -2.69 -15.21
N VAL A 103 -3.50 -1.83 -14.79
CA VAL A 103 -4.27 -0.94 -15.66
C VAL A 103 -4.29 0.46 -15.07
N ASP A 104 -4.47 1.47 -15.92
CA ASP A 104 -4.92 2.78 -15.46
C ASP A 104 -6.44 2.89 -15.70
N ALA A 105 -7.19 3.29 -14.68
CA ALA A 105 -8.62 3.60 -14.79
C ALA A 105 -8.84 5.12 -14.69
N LEU A 106 -9.72 5.66 -15.54
CA LEU A 106 -10.09 7.07 -15.53
C LEU A 106 -11.13 7.33 -14.43
N LEU A 107 -10.73 8.06 -13.41
CA LEU A 107 -11.56 8.43 -12.26
C LEU A 107 -11.26 9.90 -11.89
N ASP A 108 -12.31 10.70 -11.75
CA ASP A 108 -12.21 12.13 -11.41
C ASP A 108 -11.17 12.89 -12.27
N ASP A 109 -11.32 12.75 -13.60
CA ASP A 109 -10.48 13.41 -14.63
C ASP A 109 -8.99 13.00 -14.66
N ALA A 110 -8.59 12.02 -13.86
CA ALA A 110 -7.24 11.46 -13.83
C ALA A 110 -7.20 9.96 -14.12
N TRP A 111 -6.08 9.51 -14.66
CA TRP A 111 -5.77 8.09 -14.80
C TRP A 111 -5.08 7.60 -13.53
N TRP A 112 -5.64 6.55 -12.91
CA TRP A 112 -5.17 5.97 -11.65
C TRP A 112 -4.75 4.52 -11.84
N LEU A 113 -3.56 4.16 -11.33
CA LEU A 113 -3.07 2.78 -11.35
C LEU A 113 -3.95 1.89 -10.48
N GLY A 114 -4.50 0.84 -11.10
CA GLY A 114 -5.23 -0.23 -10.44
C GLY A 114 -4.87 -1.60 -11.02
N VAL A 115 -5.62 -2.61 -10.59
CA VAL A 115 -5.45 -3.99 -11.02
C VAL A 115 -6.77 -4.55 -11.51
N ALA A 116 -6.79 -5.08 -12.74
CA ALA A 116 -7.99 -5.65 -13.32
C ALA A 116 -8.38 -6.97 -12.62
N LEU A 117 -9.65 -7.13 -12.30
CA LEU A 117 -10.23 -8.38 -11.78
C LEU A 117 -10.85 -9.25 -12.87
N GLY A 118 -10.81 -8.79 -14.14
CA GLY A 118 -11.47 -9.40 -15.28
C GLY A 118 -12.70 -8.61 -15.74
N GLY A 119 -13.29 -9.07 -16.85
CA GLY A 119 -14.52 -8.49 -17.38
C GLY A 119 -15.71 -8.77 -16.46
N ALA A 120 -16.60 -7.80 -16.29
CA ALA A 120 -17.91 -8.08 -15.70
C ALA A 120 -18.68 -9.05 -16.61
N ASP A 121 -19.56 -9.87 -16.02
CA ASP A 121 -20.55 -10.66 -16.78
C ASP A 121 -21.50 -9.68 -17.52
N GLY A 122 -21.11 -9.26 -18.72
CA GLY A 122 -21.88 -8.31 -19.53
C GLY A 122 -20.98 -7.32 -20.28
N ALA A 123 -21.23 -7.17 -21.57
CA ALA A 123 -20.42 -6.44 -22.55
C ALA A 123 -19.92 -5.05 -22.07
N GLY A 124 -18.60 -4.87 -22.10
CA GLY A 124 -17.97 -3.54 -22.11
C GLY A 124 -17.59 -2.94 -20.77
N LYS A 125 -17.77 -3.66 -19.64
CA LYS A 125 -17.36 -3.20 -18.31
C LYS A 125 -16.15 -3.96 -17.78
N VAL A 126 -15.29 -3.26 -17.04
CA VAL A 126 -14.08 -3.81 -16.41
C VAL A 126 -14.11 -3.51 -14.92
N LYS A 127 -13.92 -4.54 -14.08
CA LYS A 127 -13.74 -4.35 -12.64
C LYS A 127 -12.27 -4.10 -12.33
N VAL A 128 -12.00 -3.01 -11.62
CA VAL A 128 -10.66 -2.60 -11.23
C VAL A 128 -10.61 -2.49 -9.71
N CYS A 129 -9.61 -3.14 -9.12
CA CYS A 129 -9.25 -2.99 -7.72
C CYS A 129 -8.17 -1.91 -7.59
N PHE A 130 -8.30 -1.03 -6.60
CA PHE A 130 -7.27 -0.08 -6.18
C PHE A 130 -6.61 -0.63 -4.92
N PRO A 131 -5.47 -1.36 -5.00
CA PRO A 131 -4.97 -2.14 -3.86
C PRO A 131 -4.55 -1.29 -2.66
N GLU A 132 -4.29 -0.01 -2.90
CA GLU A 132 -3.95 0.96 -1.87
C GLU A 132 -5.16 1.28 -0.95
N THR A 133 -6.36 1.45 -1.51
CA THR A 133 -7.61 1.70 -0.75
C THR A 133 -8.44 0.42 -0.56
N ARG A 134 -8.11 -0.65 -1.30
CA ARG A 134 -8.84 -1.91 -1.43
C ARG A 134 -10.25 -1.77 -1.99
N GLU A 135 -10.54 -0.64 -2.61
CA GLU A 135 -11.80 -0.41 -3.27
C GLU A 135 -11.85 -1.16 -4.60
N VAL A 136 -13.02 -1.69 -4.93
CA VAL A 136 -13.29 -2.31 -6.22
C VAL A 136 -14.38 -1.52 -6.89
N MET A 137 -14.10 -1.06 -8.11
CA MET A 137 -15.00 -0.23 -8.89
C MET A 137 -15.18 -0.82 -10.29
N GLU A 138 -16.28 -0.48 -10.94
CA GLU A 138 -16.59 -0.92 -12.30
C GLU A 138 -16.52 0.28 -13.25
N PHE A 139 -15.75 0.12 -14.32
CA PHE A 139 -15.50 1.16 -15.32
C PHE A 139 -15.96 0.70 -16.70
N ASP A 140 -16.26 1.65 -17.59
CA ASP A 140 -16.35 1.36 -19.02
C ASP A 140 -14.99 0.96 -19.58
N ALA A 141 -14.96 0.04 -20.55
CA ALA A 141 -13.73 -0.40 -21.19
C ALA A 141 -12.98 0.75 -21.90
N ALA A 142 -13.67 1.83 -22.26
CA ALA A 142 -13.05 3.05 -22.81
C ALA A 142 -12.29 3.87 -21.74
N ASP A 143 -12.67 3.71 -20.47
CA ASP A 143 -12.11 4.40 -19.31
C ASP A 143 -11.08 3.54 -18.59
N VAL A 144 -10.63 2.44 -19.21
CA VAL A 144 -9.56 1.59 -18.71
C VAL A 144 -8.53 1.35 -19.81
N ARG A 145 -7.26 1.56 -19.48
CA ARG A 145 -6.13 1.31 -20.39
C ARG A 145 -5.07 0.44 -19.71
N PRO A 146 -4.29 -0.36 -20.45
CA PRO A 146 -3.07 -0.96 -19.93
C PRO A 146 -2.16 0.10 -19.29
N HIS A 147 -1.65 -0.20 -18.10
CA HIS A 147 -0.69 0.67 -17.44
C HIS A 147 0.63 0.66 -18.23
N LEU A 148 1.20 1.84 -18.44
CA LEU A 148 2.53 2.01 -19.01
C LEU A 148 3.35 2.96 -18.13
N GLU A 149 4.62 2.61 -17.96
CA GLU A 149 5.60 3.42 -17.24
C GLU A 149 6.49 4.16 -18.25
N TRP A 150 6.80 5.42 -17.96
CA TRP A 150 7.73 6.20 -18.75
C TRP A 150 9.10 6.17 -18.08
N ALA A 151 10.04 5.43 -18.66
CA ALA A 151 11.37 5.22 -18.09
C ALA A 151 12.44 5.38 -19.18
N ASP A 152 13.51 6.10 -18.86
CA ASP A 152 14.68 6.30 -19.72
C ASP A 152 14.34 6.79 -21.16
N GLY A 153 13.25 7.54 -21.31
CA GLY A 153 12.81 8.09 -22.59
C GLY A 153 11.95 7.15 -23.45
N GLU A 154 11.51 6.02 -22.89
CA GLU A 154 10.68 5.02 -23.57
C GLU A 154 9.46 4.62 -22.72
N TRP A 155 8.43 4.12 -23.40
CA TRP A 155 7.26 3.51 -22.75
C TRP A 155 7.49 2.03 -22.55
N CYS A 156 7.37 1.58 -21.30
CA CYS A 156 7.55 0.19 -20.94
C CYS A 156 6.26 -0.40 -20.37
N SER A 157 6.00 -1.67 -20.67
CA SER A 157 4.93 -2.41 -19.99
C SER A 157 5.45 -2.97 -18.66
N PRO A 158 4.57 -3.15 -17.66
CA PRO A 158 4.88 -3.85 -16.42
C PRO A 158 5.60 -5.19 -16.63
N ASP A 159 5.18 -5.97 -17.63
CA ASP A 159 5.75 -7.29 -17.91
C ASP A 159 7.16 -7.23 -18.50
N SER A 160 7.53 -6.12 -19.16
CA SER A 160 8.87 -5.92 -19.71
C SER A 160 9.86 -5.36 -18.70
N MET A 161 9.38 -4.92 -17.54
CA MET A 161 10.20 -4.37 -16.46
C MET A 161 10.47 -5.44 -15.40
N GLU A 162 11.67 -5.44 -14.82
CA GLU A 162 11.92 -6.22 -13.62
C GLU A 162 11.01 -5.68 -12.50
N ILE A 163 10.20 -6.56 -11.88
CA ILE A 163 9.54 -6.22 -10.61
C ILE A 163 10.62 -5.65 -9.69
N PRO A 164 10.37 -4.52 -8.99
CA PRO A 164 11.41 -3.87 -8.21
C PRO A 164 12.15 -4.90 -7.34
N ARG A 165 13.49 -4.92 -7.42
CA ARG A 165 14.32 -5.80 -6.56
C ARG A 165 14.08 -5.57 -5.07
N THR A 166 13.39 -4.47 -4.74
CA THR A 166 12.95 -4.07 -3.42
C THR A 166 11.66 -4.75 -2.96
N MET A 167 10.95 -5.52 -3.81
CA MET A 167 9.74 -6.23 -3.40
C MET A 167 10.10 -7.30 -2.36
N PRO A 168 9.75 -7.13 -1.07
CA PRO A 168 10.26 -8.00 -0.02
C PRO A 168 9.48 -9.32 0.08
N TYR A 169 8.42 -9.47 -0.70
CA TYR A 169 7.50 -10.59 -0.66
C TYR A 169 7.59 -11.41 -1.95
N THR A 170 7.62 -12.73 -1.80
CA THR A 170 7.61 -13.68 -2.92
C THR A 170 6.52 -14.72 -2.74
N LYS A 171 6.13 -15.37 -3.85
CA LYS A 171 5.12 -16.42 -3.84
C LYS A 171 5.42 -17.49 -2.77
N GLY A 172 4.41 -17.82 -1.99
CA GLY A 172 4.46 -18.82 -0.91
C GLY A 172 4.86 -18.27 0.45
N MET A 173 5.33 -17.01 0.54
CA MET A 173 5.61 -16.40 1.84
C MET A 173 4.35 -16.30 2.70
N GLN A 174 4.48 -16.67 3.98
CA GLN A 174 3.46 -16.45 5.00
C GLN A 174 3.53 -15.01 5.47
N ILE A 175 2.38 -14.34 5.49
CA ILE A 175 2.23 -12.93 5.83
C ILE A 175 0.97 -12.74 6.67
N GLU A 176 0.78 -11.54 7.17
CA GLU A 176 -0.49 -11.11 7.75
C GLU A 176 -0.96 -9.83 7.07
N VAL A 177 -2.24 -9.80 6.71
CA VAL A 177 -2.90 -8.67 6.04
C VAL A 177 -3.71 -7.91 7.07
N SER A 178 -3.60 -6.58 7.09
CA SER A 178 -4.36 -5.77 8.04
C SER A 178 -5.85 -5.83 7.74
N LYS A 179 -6.66 -5.85 8.78
CA LYS A 179 -8.07 -5.49 8.74
C LYS A 179 -8.21 -4.08 9.30
N VAL A 180 -8.82 -3.18 8.55
CA VAL A 180 -8.99 -1.77 8.92
C VAL A 180 -10.46 -1.48 9.18
N GLU A 181 -10.76 -0.78 10.27
CA GLU A 181 -12.07 -0.21 10.61
C GLU A 181 -11.83 1.23 11.06
N ASP A 182 -12.64 2.20 10.58
CA ASP A 182 -12.49 3.64 10.86
C ASP A 182 -11.04 4.14 10.73
N ASP A 183 -10.39 3.84 9.58
CA ASP A 183 -9.00 4.16 9.26
C ASP A 183 -7.93 3.61 10.23
N SER A 184 -8.31 2.69 11.12
CA SER A 184 -7.44 2.08 12.12
C SER A 184 -7.32 0.58 11.90
N VAL A 185 -6.09 0.05 11.99
CA VAL A 185 -5.89 -1.40 11.96
C VAL A 185 -6.48 -1.99 13.24
N VAL A 186 -7.41 -2.93 13.10
CA VAL A 186 -8.07 -3.62 14.22
C VAL A 186 -7.67 -5.09 14.34
N ALA A 187 -7.18 -5.68 13.25
CA ALA A 187 -6.76 -7.08 13.22
C ALA A 187 -5.69 -7.34 12.14
N TRP A 188 -5.09 -8.51 12.24
CA TRP A 188 -4.14 -9.06 11.27
C TRP A 188 -4.57 -10.47 10.89
N LEU A 189 -4.87 -10.66 9.61
CA LEU A 189 -5.40 -11.90 9.05
C LEU A 189 -4.25 -12.69 8.40
N PRO A 190 -3.94 -13.91 8.85
CA PRO A 190 -2.93 -14.76 8.23
C PRO A 190 -3.25 -15.05 6.77
N ALA A 191 -2.27 -14.89 5.90
CA ALA A 191 -2.39 -15.12 4.47
C ALA A 191 -1.08 -15.63 3.85
N VAL A 192 -1.18 -16.11 2.62
CA VAL A 192 -0.05 -16.54 1.81
C VAL A 192 0.02 -15.69 0.55
N VAL A 193 1.23 -15.29 0.16
CA VAL A 193 1.43 -14.61 -1.12
C VAL A 193 1.19 -15.60 -2.27
N ALA A 194 0.12 -15.41 -3.04
CA ALA A 194 -0.20 -16.23 -4.19
C ALA A 194 0.57 -15.77 -5.44
N LYS A 195 0.66 -14.44 -5.63
CA LYS A 195 1.32 -13.80 -6.77
C LYS A 195 1.76 -12.37 -6.43
N THR A 196 2.91 -11.96 -6.97
CA THR A 196 3.31 -10.55 -7.00
C THR A 196 2.76 -9.88 -8.26
N ILE A 197 2.18 -8.69 -8.11
CA ILE A 197 1.60 -7.87 -9.18
C ILE A 197 2.39 -6.56 -9.23
N TRP A 198 2.43 -5.92 -10.40
CA TRP A 198 3.19 -4.69 -10.68
C TRP A 198 3.31 -3.72 -9.49
N LYS A 199 4.53 -3.17 -9.28
CA LYS A 199 4.93 -2.34 -8.13
C LYS A 199 4.77 -3.06 -6.79
N ASN A 200 3.85 -2.56 -5.95
CA ASN A 200 3.70 -2.93 -4.55
C ASN A 200 2.47 -3.82 -4.33
N ASN A 201 1.93 -4.42 -5.37
CA ASN A 201 0.66 -5.12 -5.30
C ASN A 201 0.87 -6.63 -5.13
N LEU A 202 0.06 -7.26 -4.29
CA LEU A 202 0.09 -8.68 -4.01
C LEU A 202 -1.30 -9.28 -4.19
N LEU A 203 -1.37 -10.44 -4.83
CA LEU A 203 -2.51 -11.34 -4.64
C LEU A 203 -2.21 -12.22 -3.43
N VAL A 204 -3.11 -12.22 -2.46
CA VAL A 204 -2.98 -12.96 -1.21
C VAL A 204 -4.13 -13.93 -1.05
N GLU A 205 -3.84 -15.11 -0.50
CA GLU A 205 -4.81 -16.14 -0.14
C GLU A 205 -4.92 -16.23 1.38
N TYR A 206 -6.10 -15.94 1.94
CA TYR A 206 -6.31 -16.00 3.38
C TYR A 206 -6.25 -17.43 3.91
N THR A 207 -5.48 -17.64 4.97
CA THR A 207 -5.39 -18.94 5.65
C THR A 207 -6.52 -19.08 6.66
N VAL A 208 -7.73 -19.35 6.18
CA VAL A 208 -8.85 -19.70 7.07
C VAL A 208 -8.74 -21.19 7.42
N SER A 209 -8.99 -21.54 8.68
CA SER A 209 -9.02 -22.94 9.12
C SER A 209 -9.98 -23.72 8.22
N LYS A 210 -9.47 -24.79 7.58
CA LYS A 210 -10.17 -25.62 6.57
C LYS A 210 -11.34 -26.44 7.15
N SER A 211 -12.00 -25.98 8.22
CA SER A 211 -13.09 -26.75 8.84
C SER A 211 -14.31 -26.89 7.92
N ASP A 212 -14.52 -25.96 6.98
CA ASP A 212 -15.79 -25.90 6.22
C ASP A 212 -15.64 -26.13 4.70
N GLY A 213 -14.45 -26.50 4.20
CA GLY A 213 -14.25 -26.81 2.77
C GLY A 213 -14.46 -25.63 1.81
N ILE A 214 -14.54 -24.40 2.33
CA ILE A 214 -14.65 -23.17 1.53
C ILE A 214 -13.29 -22.86 0.91
N ALA A 215 -13.29 -22.54 -0.39
CA ALA A 215 -12.11 -22.07 -1.10
C ALA A 215 -11.51 -20.85 -0.37
N LEU A 216 -10.18 -20.77 -0.28
CA LEU A 216 -9.51 -19.62 0.34
C LEU A 216 -9.98 -18.35 -0.39
N SER A 217 -10.38 -17.33 0.36
CA SER A 217 -10.72 -16.05 -0.23
C SER A 217 -9.43 -15.36 -0.68
N GLU A 218 -9.39 -14.96 -1.95
CA GLU A 218 -8.28 -14.19 -2.53
C GLU A 218 -8.58 -12.69 -2.42
N GLU A 219 -7.54 -11.89 -2.18
CA GLU A 219 -7.62 -10.43 -2.18
C GLU A 219 -6.38 -9.84 -2.87
N ILE A 220 -6.53 -8.68 -3.51
CA ILE A 220 -5.41 -7.91 -4.03
C ILE A 220 -5.15 -6.74 -3.08
N VAL A 221 -3.94 -6.66 -2.54
CA VAL A 221 -3.56 -5.66 -1.54
C VAL A 221 -2.21 -5.02 -1.86
N ASP A 222 -2.06 -3.75 -1.51
CA ASP A 222 -0.75 -3.09 -1.48
C ASP A 222 0.11 -3.60 -0.31
N VAL A 223 1.43 -3.68 -0.47
CA VAL A 223 2.36 -4.10 0.59
C VAL A 223 2.26 -3.29 1.88
N LYS A 224 1.76 -2.05 1.86
CA LYS A 224 1.54 -1.23 3.06
C LYS A 224 0.53 -1.85 4.02
N HIS A 225 -0.34 -2.70 3.49
CA HIS A 225 -1.36 -3.44 4.23
C HIS A 225 -0.87 -4.78 4.76
N VAL A 226 0.39 -5.11 4.50
CA VAL A 226 0.95 -6.43 4.75
C VAL A 226 2.17 -6.32 5.65
N ARG A 227 2.24 -7.23 6.62
CA ARG A 227 3.46 -7.46 7.41
C ARG A 227 3.88 -8.93 7.31
N PRO A 228 5.17 -9.26 7.54
CA PRO A 228 5.59 -10.64 7.76
C PRO A 228 4.83 -11.26 8.96
N CYS A 229 4.97 -12.56 9.19
CA CYS A 229 4.52 -13.11 10.48
C CYS A 229 5.43 -12.59 11.62
N PRO A 230 4.86 -12.10 12.73
CA PRO A 230 5.66 -11.60 13.84
C PRO A 230 6.48 -12.71 14.50
N PRO A 231 7.60 -12.36 15.15
CA PRO A 231 8.40 -13.33 15.89
C PRO A 231 7.51 -13.99 16.95
N GLN A 232 7.58 -15.32 17.06
CA GLN A 232 6.97 -16.03 18.19
C GLN A 232 7.79 -15.77 19.45
N ALA A 233 7.59 -14.62 20.08
CA ALA A 233 8.07 -14.40 21.43
C ALA A 233 7.09 -15.06 22.41
N SER A 234 7.58 -16.05 23.15
CA SER A 234 6.81 -16.65 24.24
C SER A 234 6.76 -15.69 25.42
N ALA A 235 5.71 -14.84 25.49
CA ALA A 235 5.39 -14.17 26.74
C ALA A 235 5.00 -15.25 27.77
N ILE A 236 5.71 -15.29 28.90
CA ILE A 236 5.46 -16.31 29.95
C ILE A 236 4.15 -16.01 30.69
N SER A 237 3.74 -14.75 30.77
CA SER A 237 2.46 -14.27 31.29
C SER A 237 2.16 -12.85 30.80
N PHE A 238 0.90 -12.43 30.88
CA PHE A 238 0.48 -11.05 30.58
C PHE A 238 0.01 -10.33 31.86
N CYS A 239 0.12 -9.01 31.88
CA CYS A 239 -0.37 -8.15 32.96
C CYS A 239 -1.62 -7.38 32.53
N ILE A 240 -2.40 -6.89 33.50
CA ILE A 240 -3.49 -5.95 33.24
C ILE A 240 -2.91 -4.70 32.55
N ASN A 241 -3.58 -4.25 31.49
CA ASN A 241 -3.18 -3.19 30.56
C ASN A 241 -2.11 -3.55 29.54
N ASP A 242 -1.63 -4.80 29.46
CA ASP A 242 -0.79 -5.22 28.34
C ASP A 242 -1.60 -5.14 27.04
N GLU A 243 -1.01 -4.54 26.00
CA GLU A 243 -1.53 -4.58 24.64
C GLU A 243 -1.17 -5.91 23.98
N VAL A 244 -2.19 -6.58 23.48
CA VAL A 244 -2.09 -7.94 22.97
C VAL A 244 -2.81 -8.09 21.64
N GLU A 245 -2.42 -9.13 20.92
CA GLU A 245 -3.13 -9.65 19.77
C GLU A 245 -3.75 -11.00 20.16
N ALA A 246 -5.07 -11.08 20.05
CA ALA A 246 -5.89 -12.24 20.42
C ALA A 246 -6.33 -13.02 19.18
N PHE A 247 -6.03 -14.32 19.12
CA PHE A 247 -6.41 -15.16 17.99
C PHE A 247 -7.85 -15.65 18.11
N GLN A 248 -8.72 -15.17 17.22
CA GLN A 248 -10.13 -15.56 17.16
C GLN A 248 -10.64 -15.50 15.73
N GLY A 249 -11.47 -16.48 15.33
CA GLY A 249 -12.10 -16.48 14.01
C GLY A 249 -11.11 -16.53 12.83
N GLY A 250 -9.90 -17.04 13.06
CA GLY A 250 -8.84 -17.10 12.04
C GLY A 250 -8.01 -15.83 11.90
N GLY A 251 -8.18 -14.83 12.78
CA GLY A 251 -7.40 -13.58 12.77
C GLY A 251 -6.83 -13.21 14.14
N TRP A 252 -5.82 -12.34 14.14
CA TRP A 252 -5.21 -11.75 15.33
C TRP A 252 -5.79 -10.36 15.58
N TRP A 253 -6.63 -10.23 16.61
CA TRP A 253 -7.36 -9.01 16.92
C TRP A 253 -6.66 -8.21 18.01
N LEU A 254 -6.55 -6.89 17.83
CA LEU A 254 -5.99 -6.01 18.84
C LEU A 254 -6.91 -5.92 20.06
N GLY A 255 -6.31 -5.91 21.24
CA GLY A 255 -7.02 -5.75 22.50
C GLY A 255 -6.08 -5.45 23.67
N VAL A 256 -6.70 -5.23 24.82
CA VAL A 256 -6.00 -4.94 26.08
C VAL A 256 -6.45 -5.93 27.15
N ILE A 257 -5.51 -6.47 27.92
CA ILE A 257 -5.82 -7.32 29.06
C ILE A 257 -6.51 -6.49 30.14
N THR A 258 -7.71 -6.88 30.55
CA THR A 258 -8.46 -6.23 31.64
C THR A 258 -8.44 -7.03 32.94
N GLU A 259 -8.29 -8.35 32.86
CA GLU A 259 -8.20 -9.22 34.04
C GLU A 259 -7.24 -10.39 33.81
N VAL A 260 -6.57 -10.81 34.88
CA VAL A 260 -5.69 -11.98 34.92
C VAL A 260 -6.32 -13.03 35.84
N HIS A 261 -6.52 -14.24 35.32
CA HIS A 261 -7.13 -15.37 36.04
C HIS A 261 -6.11 -16.48 36.30
N PRO A 262 -6.39 -17.42 37.23
CA PRO A 262 -5.62 -18.64 37.38
C PRO A 262 -5.55 -19.45 36.08
N GLU A 263 -4.57 -20.38 35.99
CA GLU A 263 -4.40 -21.29 34.84
C GLU A 263 -4.11 -20.58 33.50
N LEU A 264 -3.49 -19.40 33.53
CA LEU A 264 -3.05 -18.67 32.33
C LEU A 264 -4.25 -18.31 31.42
N LYS A 265 -5.34 -17.86 32.06
CA LYS A 265 -6.53 -17.33 31.41
C LYS A 265 -6.59 -15.81 31.62
N TYR A 266 -7.09 -15.10 30.62
CA TYR A 266 -7.13 -13.65 30.62
C TYR A 266 -8.46 -13.15 30.08
N THR A 267 -8.97 -12.06 30.65
CA THR A 267 -10.07 -11.28 30.06
C THR A 267 -9.46 -10.17 29.23
N ILE A 268 -9.97 -10.00 28.01
CA ILE A 268 -9.47 -9.03 27.04
C ILE A 268 -10.61 -8.17 26.61
N LYS A 269 -10.37 -6.87 26.51
CA LYS A 269 -11.24 -5.93 25.83
C LYS A 269 -10.71 -5.72 24.40
N PRO A 270 -11.33 -6.33 23.36
CA PRO A 270 -10.91 -6.14 21.98
C PRO A 270 -11.23 -4.73 21.52
N ALA A 271 -10.37 -4.15 20.69
CA ALA A 271 -10.57 -2.80 20.14
C ALA A 271 -11.85 -2.67 19.30
N HIS A 272 -12.25 -3.75 18.62
CA HIS A 272 -13.32 -3.75 17.61
C HIS A 272 -14.74 -4.07 18.14
N LEU A 273 -14.86 -4.80 19.26
CA LEU A 273 -16.17 -5.29 19.75
C LEU A 273 -16.68 -4.56 20.98
N GLY A 274 -15.80 -3.94 21.79
CA GLY A 274 -16.15 -3.36 23.08
C GLY A 274 -16.66 -4.35 24.15
N VAL A 275 -16.92 -5.61 23.78
CA VAL A 275 -17.32 -6.72 24.65
C VAL A 275 -16.09 -7.51 25.06
N GLU A 276 -15.94 -7.73 26.37
CA GLU A 276 -14.83 -8.50 26.91
C GLU A 276 -14.94 -10.00 26.60
N VAL A 277 -13.82 -10.62 26.28
CA VAL A 277 -13.72 -12.04 25.95
C VAL A 277 -12.65 -12.69 26.83
N GLN A 278 -13.00 -13.81 27.46
CA GLN A 278 -12.05 -14.62 28.20
C GLN A 278 -11.40 -15.67 27.29
N MET A 279 -10.07 -15.81 27.37
CA MET A 279 -9.34 -16.82 26.59
C MET A 279 -8.06 -17.32 27.26
N SER A 280 -7.53 -18.42 26.74
CA SER A 280 -6.25 -18.99 27.16
C SER A 280 -5.10 -18.17 26.59
N GLN A 281 -3.99 -18.10 27.34
CA GLN A 281 -2.70 -17.57 26.89
C GLN A 281 -2.26 -18.07 25.51
N LYS A 282 -2.59 -19.32 25.14
CA LYS A 282 -2.20 -19.90 23.85
C LYS A 282 -2.81 -19.19 22.64
N LEU A 283 -3.88 -18.43 22.87
CA LEU A 283 -4.54 -17.61 21.86
C LEU A 283 -4.06 -16.16 21.93
N LEU A 284 -3.00 -15.88 22.68
CA LEU A 284 -2.47 -14.53 22.87
C LEU A 284 -1.02 -14.43 22.48
N ARG A 285 -0.69 -13.29 21.87
CA ARG A 285 0.68 -12.83 21.70
C ARG A 285 0.75 -11.35 22.02
N LEU A 286 1.96 -10.88 22.29
CA LEU A 286 2.19 -9.45 22.44
C LEU A 286 1.92 -8.74 21.14
N ARG A 287 1.45 -7.50 21.25
CA ARG A 287 1.35 -6.61 20.10
C ARG A 287 2.76 -6.26 19.60
N TYR A 288 2.95 -6.44 18.30
CA TYR A 288 4.14 -6.00 17.59
C TYR A 288 3.72 -5.10 16.43
N ASP A 289 4.35 -3.95 16.32
CA ASP A 289 4.16 -3.05 15.20
C ASP A 289 5.27 -3.29 14.17
N TRP A 290 4.89 -3.39 12.90
CA TRP A 290 5.82 -3.51 11.79
C TRP A 290 6.04 -2.13 11.18
N VAL A 291 7.22 -1.54 11.43
CA VAL A 291 7.54 -0.17 11.03
C VAL A 291 8.89 -0.14 10.34
N ASP A 292 8.96 0.44 9.15
CA ASP A 292 10.19 0.60 8.36
C ASP A 292 10.99 -0.71 8.16
N GLY A 293 10.28 -1.83 7.98
CA GLY A 293 10.89 -3.14 7.76
C GLY A 293 11.45 -3.80 9.03
N GLN A 294 11.05 -3.34 10.21
CA GLN A 294 11.48 -3.88 11.49
C GLN A 294 10.29 -4.10 12.43
N TRP A 295 10.36 -5.19 13.20
CA TRP A 295 9.43 -5.45 14.29
C TRP A 295 9.79 -4.58 15.48
N LYS A 296 8.83 -3.79 15.95
CA LYS A 296 8.91 -3.05 17.21
C LYS A 296 7.88 -3.64 18.16
N GLN A 297 8.35 -4.01 19.34
CA GLN A 297 7.46 -4.48 20.39
C GLN A 297 6.89 -3.27 21.13
N GLU A 298 5.59 -3.26 21.39
CA GLU A 298 4.98 -2.34 22.36
C GLU A 298 5.39 -2.76 23.78
N SER A 299 5.62 -1.76 24.65
CA SER A 299 6.19 -1.97 25.98
C SER A 299 5.32 -2.91 26.83
N GLN A 300 5.92 -3.94 27.43
CA GLN A 300 5.24 -4.69 28.50
C GLN A 300 5.39 -3.97 29.83
N MET A 301 4.30 -3.90 30.58
CA MET A 301 4.35 -3.47 31.97
C MET A 301 4.73 -4.66 32.84
N LEU A 302 5.97 -4.70 33.32
CA LEU A 302 6.39 -5.71 34.29
C LEU A 302 6.21 -5.16 35.71
N PHE A 303 5.53 -5.96 36.54
CA PHE A 303 5.45 -5.72 37.98
C PHE A 303 6.48 -6.59 38.70
N VAL A 304 7.45 -5.93 39.36
CA VAL A 304 8.37 -6.58 40.31
C VAL A 304 8.06 -6.04 41.70
N GLY A 305 7.26 -6.76 42.48
CA GLY A 305 6.74 -6.27 43.77
C GLY A 305 5.76 -5.11 43.58
N HIS A 306 6.02 -3.97 44.24
CA HIS A 306 5.22 -2.72 44.09
C HIS A 306 5.82 -1.72 43.08
N ILE A 307 6.84 -2.11 42.34
CA ILE A 307 7.57 -1.22 41.42
C ILE A 307 7.06 -1.44 39.99
N LYS A 308 6.65 -0.34 39.34
CA LYS A 308 6.27 -0.30 37.93
C LYS A 308 7.53 -0.20 37.08
N LEU A 309 7.83 -1.21 36.26
CA LEU A 309 8.92 -1.19 35.30
C LEU A 309 8.35 -1.31 33.89
N GLU A 310 8.60 -0.29 33.07
CA GLU A 310 8.43 -0.38 31.62
C GLU A 310 9.68 -1.08 31.08
N VAL A 311 9.52 -2.26 30.49
CA VAL A 311 10.67 -3.05 30.05
C VAL A 311 10.57 -3.35 28.56
N ASP A 312 11.52 -2.79 27.83
CA ASP A 312 11.83 -3.23 26.47
C ASP A 312 12.49 -4.61 26.54
N VAL A 313 11.74 -5.64 26.15
CA VAL A 313 12.15 -7.05 26.25
C VAL A 313 13.36 -7.36 25.34
N THR A 314 13.67 -6.49 24.38
CA THR A 314 14.92 -6.55 23.60
C THR A 314 16.16 -6.41 24.49
N THR A 315 16.04 -5.68 25.60
CA THR A 315 17.10 -5.49 26.60
C THR A 315 17.22 -6.68 27.56
N LEU A 316 16.13 -7.41 27.81
CA LEU A 316 16.12 -8.60 28.67
C LEU A 316 16.86 -9.80 28.05
N LYS A 317 16.85 -9.94 26.72
CA LYS A 317 17.66 -10.99 26.04
C LYS A 317 19.16 -10.86 26.32
N LEU A 318 19.68 -9.65 26.54
CA LEU A 318 21.09 -9.43 26.85
C LEU A 318 21.48 -9.71 28.32
N LEU A 319 20.49 -9.80 29.22
CA LEU A 319 20.73 -9.97 30.66
C LEU A 319 20.73 -11.44 31.13
N PHE A 320 20.21 -12.36 30.31
CA PHE A 320 20.15 -13.81 30.64
C PHE A 320 21.18 -14.69 29.92
N ASP A 321 21.99 -14.12 29.02
CA ASP A 321 23.09 -14.81 28.32
C ASP A 321 24.48 -14.55 28.98
N LEU A 322 24.54 -14.32 30.30
CA LEU A 322 25.77 -14.15 31.09
C LEU A 322 25.93 -15.22 32.19
#